data_AF-A0A662K145-F1
#
_entry.id   AF-A0A662K145-F1
#
_cell.length_a   1.000
_cell.length_b   1.000
_cell.length_c   1.000
_cell.angle_alpha   90.00
_cell.angle_beta   90.00
_cell.angle_gamma   90.00
#
_symmetry.space_group_name_H-M   'P 1'
#
loop_
_entity.id
_entity.type
_entity.pdbx_description
1 polymer ?
#
loop_
_entity_poly.entity_id
_entity_poly.type
_entity_poly.pdbx_seq_one_letter_code
_entity_poly.pdbx_strand_id
1 'polypeptide(L)'
;MGRFMGSLFALFTAFLPPIGIASVFAIIIGFILPMAIAMYVSSKNIGDAFKFSEIINRIKSVFGEYAIAYIFMLILGIIVSAIAVIPFIGWIIALFITFYIGVVASNLFGKLYVKSKA
;
A
#
# COMPACT_ATOMS: atom_id res chain seq x y z
N MET A 1 9.55 -25.00 32.55
CA MET A 1 9.79 -24.70 31.12
C MET A 1 8.64 -25.13 30.18
N GLY A 2 8.11 -26.36 30.28
CA GLY A 2 7.15 -26.91 29.30
C GLY A 2 5.81 -26.17 29.12
N ARG A 3 5.19 -25.66 30.20
CA ARG A 3 3.90 -24.91 30.12
C ARG A 3 4.05 -23.53 29.45
N PHE A 4 5.19 -22.86 29.63
CA PHE A 4 5.49 -21.55 29.03
C PHE A 4 5.81 -21.66 27.53
N MET A 5 6.56 -22.70 27.13
CA MET A 5 6.78 -22.98 25.70
C MET A 5 5.51 -23.43 25.00
N GLY A 6 4.63 -24.18 25.69
CA GLY A 6 3.29 -24.52 25.20
C GLY A 6 2.41 -23.29 24.97
N SER A 7 2.44 -22.29 25.86
CA SER A 7 1.67 -21.05 25.68
C SER A 7 2.23 -20.16 24.56
N LEU A 8 3.56 -20.07 24.41
CA LEU A 8 4.16 -19.30 23.31
C LEU A 8 3.87 -19.93 21.95
N PHE A 9 3.93 -21.27 21.88
CA PHE A 9 3.59 -22.04 20.68
C PHE A 9 2.11 -21.91 20.32
N ALA A 10 1.21 -21.94 21.31
CA ALA A 10 -0.23 -21.72 21.10
C ALA A 10 -0.55 -20.31 20.59
N LEU A 11 0.16 -19.28 21.07
CA LEU A 11 0.03 -17.93 20.52
C LEU A 11 0.51 -17.87 19.08
N PHE A 12 1.65 -18.50 18.76
CA PHE A 12 2.15 -18.56 17.38
C PHE A 12 1.16 -19.24 16.43
N THR A 13 0.60 -20.38 16.80
CA THR A 13 -0.35 -21.11 15.95
C THR A 13 -1.70 -20.39 15.85
N ALA A 14 -2.12 -19.65 16.88
CA ALA A 14 -3.37 -18.89 16.85
C ALA A 14 -3.26 -17.60 16.01
N PHE A 15 -2.14 -16.89 16.06
CA PHE A 15 -2.00 -15.57 15.43
C PHE A 15 -1.33 -15.59 14.05
N LEU A 16 -0.44 -16.55 13.78
CA LEU A 16 0.26 -16.61 12.49
C LEU A 16 -0.68 -16.79 11.29
N PRO A 17 -1.71 -17.67 11.32
CA PRO A 17 -2.62 -17.83 10.18
C PRO A 17 -3.45 -16.57 9.89
N PRO A 18 -4.11 -15.92 10.87
CA PRO A 18 -4.81 -14.65 10.63
C PRO A 18 -3.90 -13.53 10.11
N ILE A 19 -2.68 -13.41 10.62
CA ILE A 19 -1.70 -12.41 10.14
C ILE A 19 -1.33 -12.69 8.67
N GLY A 20 -1.11 -13.95 8.31
CA GLY A 20 -0.83 -14.34 6.93
C GLY A 20 -1.96 -13.95 5.98
N ILE A 21 -3.20 -14.28 6.35
CA ILE A 21 -4.40 -13.93 5.57
C ILE A 21 -4.53 -12.40 5.46
N ALA A 22 -4.45 -11.67 6.57
CA ALA A 22 -4.53 -10.22 6.59
C ALA A 22 -3.47 -9.56 5.71
N SER A 23 -2.24 -10.10 5.69
CA SER A 23 -1.15 -9.59 4.87
C SER A 23 -1.45 -9.73 3.37
N VAL A 24 -2.02 -10.86 2.95
CA VAL A 24 -2.44 -11.07 1.55
C VAL A 24 -3.52 -10.05 1.16
N PHE A 25 -4.55 -9.87 2.00
CA PHE A 25 -5.58 -8.87 1.75
C PHE A 25 -5.02 -7.45 1.74
N ALA A 26 -4.10 -7.11 2.63
CA ALA A 26 -3.45 -5.80 2.66
C ALA A 26 -2.68 -5.51 1.37
N ILE A 27 -1.99 -6.51 0.80
CA ILE A 27 -1.29 -6.36 -0.48
C ILE A 27 -2.29 -6.16 -1.62
N ILE A 28 -3.35 -6.98 -1.69
CA ILE A 28 -4.36 -6.89 -2.75
C ILE A 28 -5.08 -5.53 -2.69
N ILE A 29 -5.58 -5.16 -1.52
CA ILE A 29 -6.27 -3.89 -1.30
C ILE A 29 -5.31 -2.75 -1.56
N GLY A 30 -4.10 -2.79 -0.99
CA GLY A 30 -3.07 -1.78 -1.19
C GLY A 30 -2.75 -1.56 -2.67
N PHE A 31 -2.69 -2.63 -3.46
CA PHE A 31 -2.45 -2.55 -4.90
C PHE A 31 -3.59 -1.88 -5.68
N ILE A 32 -4.84 -2.16 -5.32
CA ILE A 32 -6.05 -1.67 -6.00
C ILE A 32 -6.41 -0.24 -5.55
N LEU A 33 -6.07 0.11 -4.31
CA LEU A 33 -6.55 1.30 -3.61
C LEU A 33 -6.27 2.63 -4.34
N PRO A 34 -5.08 2.92 -4.90
CA PRO A 34 -4.83 4.19 -5.56
C PRO A 34 -5.76 4.44 -6.76
N MET A 35 -6.04 3.39 -7.54
CA MET A 35 -6.96 3.47 -8.68
C MET A 35 -8.41 3.67 -8.22
N ALA A 36 -8.82 2.98 -7.15
CA ALA A 36 -10.14 3.15 -6.54
C ALA A 36 -10.35 4.58 -6.01
N ILE A 37 -9.36 5.14 -5.32
CA ILE A 37 -9.39 6.53 -4.84
C ILE A 37 -9.47 7.49 -6.02
N ALA A 38 -8.69 7.27 -7.09
CA ALA A 38 -8.72 8.13 -8.27
C ALA A 38 -10.09 8.12 -8.96
N MET A 39 -10.75 6.97 -9.06
CA MET A 39 -12.13 6.85 -9.56
C MET A 39 -13.13 7.62 -8.69
N TYR A 40 -13.04 7.50 -7.37
CA TYR A 40 -13.88 8.27 -6.45
C TYR A 40 -13.67 9.78 -6.61
N VAL A 41 -12.43 10.25 -6.63
CA VAL A 41 -12.11 11.68 -6.72
C VAL A 41 -12.53 12.27 -8.06
N SER A 42 -12.36 11.51 -9.16
CA SER A 42 -12.76 11.91 -10.51
C SER A 42 -14.27 12.01 -10.68
N SER A 43 -15.02 11.02 -10.20
CA SER A 43 -16.48 10.94 -10.32
C SER A 43 -17.23 11.72 -9.25
N LYS A 44 -16.57 12.04 -8.12
CA LYS A 44 -17.18 12.50 -6.87
C LYS A 44 -18.24 11.55 -6.30
N ASN A 45 -18.19 10.26 -6.68
CA ASN A 45 -19.11 9.23 -6.20
C ASN A 45 -18.33 8.07 -5.57
N ILE A 46 -18.58 7.81 -4.29
CA ILE A 46 -17.88 6.74 -3.55
C ILE A 46 -18.15 5.35 -4.13
N GLY A 47 -19.31 5.14 -4.77
CA GLY A 47 -19.67 3.88 -5.42
C GLY A 47 -18.70 3.51 -6.55
N ASP A 48 -18.06 4.48 -7.19
CA ASP A 48 -17.11 4.22 -8.26
C ASP A 48 -15.80 3.61 -7.74
N ALA A 49 -15.43 3.83 -6.47
CA ALA A 49 -14.29 3.15 -5.85
C ALA A 49 -14.52 1.64 -5.63
N PHE A 50 -15.74 1.15 -5.78
CA PHE A 50 -16.11 -0.26 -5.62
C PHE A 50 -16.41 -0.96 -6.95
N LYS A 51 -16.24 -0.29 -8.08
CA LYS A 51 -16.36 -0.90 -9.41
C LYS A 51 -15.13 -1.75 -9.74
N PHE A 52 -14.96 -2.88 -9.04
CA PHE A 52 -13.77 -3.73 -9.12
C PHE A 52 -13.40 -4.17 -10.53
N SER A 53 -14.38 -4.49 -11.38
CA SER A 53 -14.14 -4.87 -12.78
C SER A 53 -13.47 -3.73 -13.55
N GLU A 54 -13.99 -2.50 -13.42
CA GLU A 54 -13.43 -1.32 -14.06
C GLU A 54 -12.03 -0.99 -13.52
N ILE A 55 -11.84 -1.07 -12.19
CA ILE A 55 -10.55 -0.82 -11.55
C ILE A 55 -9.48 -1.78 -12.10
N ILE A 56 -9.80 -3.07 -12.19
CA ILE A 56 -8.88 -4.09 -12.70
C ILE A 56 -8.55 -3.83 -14.17
N ASN A 57 -9.53 -3.48 -15.01
CA ASN A 57 -9.28 -3.18 -16.43
C ASN A 57 -8.39 -1.95 -16.60
N ARG A 58 -8.65 -0.88 -15.83
CA ARG A 58 -7.82 0.32 -15.80
C ARG A 58 -6.39 -0.01 -15.41
N ILE A 59 -6.18 -0.75 -14.33
CA ILE A 59 -4.84 -1.18 -13.91
C ILE A 59 -4.15 -2.01 -15.01
N LYS A 60 -4.85 -2.98 -15.61
CA LYS A 60 -4.31 -3.81 -16.70
C LYS A 60 -3.83 -2.97 -17.88
N SER A 61 -4.57 -1.91 -18.24
CA SER A 61 -4.22 -1.03 -19.36
C SER A 61 -2.89 -0.28 -19.17
N VAL A 62 -2.46 -0.08 -17.91
CA VAL A 62 -1.21 0.62 -17.57
C VAL A 62 -0.30 -0.22 -16.66
N PHE A 63 -0.43 -1.56 -16.71
CA PHE A 63 0.14 -2.45 -15.70
C PHE A 63 1.65 -2.29 -15.52
N GLY A 64 2.41 -2.15 -16.61
CA GLY A 64 3.87 -1.98 -16.55
C GLY A 64 4.27 -0.72 -15.78
N GLU A 65 3.67 0.42 -16.10
CA GLU A 65 3.94 1.69 -15.41
C GLU A 65 3.39 1.69 -13.98
N TYR A 66 2.26 1.02 -13.75
CA TYR A 66 1.66 0.84 -12.44
C TYR A 66 2.56 0.01 -11.51
N ALA A 67 3.14 -1.09 -12.02
CA ALA A 67 4.10 -1.89 -11.28
C ALA A 67 5.40 -1.12 -10.99
N ILE A 68 5.91 -0.36 -11.96
CA ILE A 68 7.07 0.52 -11.76
C ILE A 68 6.79 1.57 -10.68
N ALA A 69 5.58 2.14 -10.65
CA ALA A 69 5.18 3.07 -9.60
C ALA A 69 5.25 2.43 -8.21
N TYR A 70 4.77 1.20 -8.04
CA TYR A 70 4.91 0.48 -6.75
C TYR A 70 6.36 0.18 -6.39
N ILE A 71 7.17 -0.26 -7.35
CA ILE A 71 8.60 -0.52 -7.11
C ILE A 71 9.29 0.77 -6.65
N PHE A 72 9.01 1.89 -7.31
CA PHE A 72 9.52 3.20 -6.91
C PHE A 72 9.10 3.59 -5.49
N MET A 73 7.82 3.40 -5.15
CA MET A 73 7.29 3.64 -3.80
C MET A 73 7.93 2.74 -2.74
N LEU A 74 8.19 1.47 -3.07
CA LEU A 74 8.89 0.53 -2.19
C LEU A 74 10.32 0.97 -1.91
N ILE A 75 11.07 1.40 -2.94
CA ILE A 75 12.42 1.93 -2.79
C ILE A 75 12.42 3.15 -1.87
N LEU A 76 11.51 4.10 -2.09
CA LEU A 76 11.37 5.27 -1.21
C LEU A 76 11.02 4.88 0.23
N GLY A 77 10.15 3.89 0.42
CA GLY A 77 9.80 3.36 1.74
C GLY A 77 10.99 2.75 2.48
N ILE A 78 11.86 2.00 1.80
CA ILE A 78 13.10 1.45 2.36
C ILE A 78 14.04 2.59 2.80
N ILE A 79 14.20 3.62 1.96
CA ILE A 79 15.03 4.78 2.27
C ILE A 79 14.51 5.51 3.52
N VAL A 80 13.20 5.76 3.60
CA VAL A 80 12.58 6.40 4.78
C VAL A 80 12.76 5.55 6.02
N SER A 81 12.61 4.22 5.90
CA SER A 81 12.78 3.30 7.02
C SER A 81 14.22 3.36 7.55
N ALA A 82 15.23 3.46 6.68
CA ALA A 82 16.62 3.63 7.08
C ALA A 82 16.85 4.97 7.80
N ILE A 83 16.24 6.06 7.32
CA ILE A 83 16.31 7.39 7.97
C ILE A 83 15.66 7.37 9.35
N ALA A 84 14.54 6.66 9.49
CA ALA A 84 13.78 6.59 10.74
C ALA A 84 14.57 5.92 11.89
N VAL A 85 15.58 5.10 11.59
CA VAL A 85 16.45 4.45 12.60
C VAL A 85 17.40 5.44 13.28
N ILE A 86 17.65 6.61 12.69
CA ILE A 86 18.55 7.63 13.27
C ILE A 86 17.97 8.12 14.61
N PRO A 87 18.70 7.98 15.74
CA PRO A 87 18.21 8.41 17.05
C PRO A 87 17.86 9.91 17.10
N PHE A 88 16.91 10.24 17.97
CA PHE A 88 16.42 11.60 18.27
C PHE A 88 15.70 12.34 17.14
N ILE A 89 16.25 12.38 15.92
CA ILE A 89 15.76 13.21 14.82
C ILE A 89 15.21 12.41 13.62
N GLY A 90 15.61 11.14 13.45
CA GLY A 90 15.26 10.33 12.28
C GLY A 90 13.76 10.21 12.05
N TRP A 91 13.00 9.96 13.11
CA TRP A 91 11.54 9.84 13.04
C TRP A 91 10.84 11.14 12.63
N ILE A 92 11.35 12.30 13.05
CA ILE A 92 10.82 13.61 12.66
C ILE A 92 11.06 13.83 11.17
N ILE A 93 12.28 13.60 10.71
CA ILE A 93 12.64 13.74 9.29
C ILE A 93 11.82 12.77 8.44
N ALA A 94 11.70 11.52 8.86
CA ALA A 94 10.91 10.49 8.19
C ALA A 94 9.43 10.88 8.05
N LEU A 95 8.84 11.54 9.06
CA LEU A 95 7.47 12.04 8.99
C LEU A 95 7.29 13.04 7.85
N PHE A 96 8.18 14.05 7.75
CA PHE A 96 8.11 15.03 6.67
C PHE A 96 8.35 14.40 5.30
N ILE A 97 9.34 13.50 5.18
CA ILE A 97 9.59 12.79 3.93
C ILE A 97 8.37 11.95 3.52
N THR A 98 7.74 11.25 4.46
CA THR A 98 6.55 10.44 4.21
C THR A 98 5.39 11.28 3.67
N PHE A 99 5.20 12.50 4.18
CA PHE A 99 4.23 13.44 3.63
C PHE A 99 4.51 13.76 2.15
N TYR A 100 5.75 14.10 1.80
CA TYR A 100 6.12 14.39 0.40
C TYR A 100 6.00 13.16 -0.49
N ILE A 101 6.37 11.97 0.01
CA ILE A 101 6.14 10.70 -0.68
C ILE A 101 4.65 10.50 -0.97
N GLY A 102 3.77 10.83 -0.02
CA GLY A 102 2.31 10.81 -0.23
C GLY A 102 1.87 11.70 -1.39
N VAL A 103 2.38 12.94 -1.46
CA VAL A 103 2.09 13.87 -2.57
C VAL A 103 2.58 13.30 -3.91
N VAL A 104 3.79 12.74 -3.94
CA VAL A 104 4.37 12.12 -5.14
C VAL A 104 3.52 10.91 -5.57
N ALA A 105 3.12 10.06 -4.62
CA ALA A 105 2.27 8.91 -4.89
C ALA A 105 0.93 9.32 -5.50
N SER A 106 0.25 10.30 -4.90
CA SER A 106 -1.02 10.82 -5.42
C SER A 106 -0.88 11.38 -6.84
N ASN A 107 0.21 12.11 -7.13
CA ASN A 107 0.47 12.62 -8.48
C ASN A 107 0.72 11.49 -9.48
N LEU A 108 1.56 10.51 -9.11
CA LEU A 108 1.95 9.40 -9.96
C LEU A 108 0.75 8.53 -10.32
N PHE A 109 0.01 8.06 -9.31
CA PHE A 109 -1.17 7.22 -9.54
C PHE A 109 -2.33 7.99 -10.19
N GLY A 110 -2.47 9.29 -9.92
CA GLY A 110 -3.44 10.14 -10.61
C GLY A 110 -3.17 10.25 -12.11
N LYS A 111 -1.91 10.43 -12.52
CA LYS A 111 -1.51 10.42 -13.94
C LYS A 111 -1.78 9.06 -14.59
N LEU A 112 -1.49 7.97 -13.89
CA LEU A 112 -1.79 6.62 -14.37
C LEU A 112 -3.29 6.39 -14.55
N TYR A 113 -4.12 6.88 -13.63
CA TYR A 113 -5.57 6.84 -13.78
C TYR A 113 -6.03 7.61 -15.05
N VAL A 114 -5.53 8.83 -15.26
CA VAL A 114 -5.87 9.63 -16.46
C VAL A 114 -5.46 8.93 -17.76
N LYS A 115 -4.31 8.22 -17.74
CA LYS A 115 -3.81 7.45 -18.88
C LYS A 115 -4.57 6.12 -19.09
N SER A 116 -5.13 5.55 -18.03
CA SER A 116 -5.80 4.26 -18.04
C SER A 116 -7.10 4.26 -18.86
N LYS A 117 -7.47 3.08 -19.38
CA LYS A 117 -8.75 2.84 -20.05
C LYS A 117 -9.49 1.69 -19.37
N ALA A 118 -10.80 1.88 -19.19
CA ALA A 118 -11.73 0.90 -18.63
C ALA A 118 -12.10 -0.18 -19.63
#